data_AF-A0A9D4ZI54-F1
#
_entry.id   AF-A0A9D4ZI54-F1
#
_cell.length_a   1.000
_cell.length_b   1.000
_cell.length_c   1.000
_cell.angle_alpha   90.00
_cell.angle_beta   90.00
_cell.angle_gamma   90.00
#
_symmetry.space_group_name_H-M   'P 1'
#
loop_
_entity.id
_entity.type
_entity.pdbx_description
1 polymer ?
#
loop_
_entity_poly.entity_id
_entity_poly.type
_entity_poly.pdbx_seq_one_letter_code
_entity_poly.pdbx_strand_id
1 'polypeptide(L)'
;MYAKAWYNWLPNDVALLCLARVQRIELLKLRLVCTSWKRLLESKEFRDLRLKVGSAEAWLYVLACCSPFSAFDPFSNKWFSLPQIPRLYDDTIWQGFACVAVGPSLLLMGGIHQSTSAATPLYSTGVVCADLHIYNACTNQWSRGASMSTPRSWFAASVIGDCVYVAGGQGHDRFLDTVELYDLKKNSWSHVSSMNCVRSSCYGFTLNGKIWIIGGEVMRNQHRVKPGRGSAEVYNFESGSWSLIPEMLLNSEKVPGPSTVYCGRLLCVHQSKLMMYSGDTNSWFHVGELSGSEMFSNQNSRYGFACESLNDELYIIGGTRMSRHYRHSVQLLNTNEACKLTPSCGGESKNTSWWNLASMGKCEGTIVASAVMTM
;
A
#
# COMPACT_ATOMS: atom_id res chain seq x y z
N MET A 1 21.08 30.86 1.65
CA MET A 1 21.34 32.16 0.98
C MET A 1 20.63 32.25 -0.38
N TYR A 2 19.30 32.07 -0.44
CA TYR A 2 18.50 32.36 -1.64
C TYR A 2 17.06 32.70 -1.25
N ALA A 3 16.76 33.99 -1.13
CA ALA A 3 15.39 34.51 -1.08
C ALA A 3 15.42 35.97 -1.55
N LYS A 4 15.47 36.18 -2.87
CA LYS A 4 15.10 37.48 -3.46
C LYS A 4 13.62 37.71 -3.13
N ALA A 5 13.31 38.93 -2.68
CA ALA A 5 12.05 39.36 -2.10
C ALA A 5 10.80 38.73 -2.75
N TRP A 6 10.02 38.01 -1.94
CA TRP A 6 8.88 37.20 -2.38
C TRP A 6 7.65 38.09 -2.63
N TYR A 7 7.54 39.17 -1.85
CA TYR A 7 6.63 40.31 -1.98
C TYR A 7 7.35 41.51 -1.33
N ASN A 8 7.27 42.71 -1.90
CA ASN A 8 7.87 43.91 -1.28
C ASN A 8 7.23 44.32 0.07
N TRP A 9 6.20 43.60 0.54
CA TRP A 9 5.34 44.00 1.66
C TRP A 9 5.14 42.93 2.75
N LEU A 10 5.60 41.67 2.55
CA LEU A 10 5.42 40.58 3.52
C LEU A 10 6.76 39.92 3.86
N PRO A 11 7.10 39.70 5.14
CA PRO A 11 8.30 38.95 5.51
C PRO A 11 8.26 37.52 4.94
N ASN A 12 9.40 37.04 4.41
CA ASN A 12 9.49 35.73 3.75
C ASN A 12 9.01 34.58 4.64
N ASP A 13 9.28 34.64 5.95
CA ASP A 13 8.89 33.60 6.91
C ASP A 13 7.38 33.51 7.07
N VAL A 14 6.68 34.64 7.05
CA VAL A 14 5.21 34.68 7.11
C VAL A 14 4.63 34.10 5.82
N ALA A 15 5.19 34.45 4.66
CA ALA A 15 4.75 33.91 3.38
C ALA A 15 4.92 32.38 3.31
N LEU A 16 6.04 31.85 3.81
CA LEU A 16 6.28 30.40 3.92
C LEU A 16 5.25 29.70 4.82
N LEU A 17 4.92 30.30 5.97
CA LEU A 17 3.92 29.77 6.89
C LEU A 17 2.50 29.81 6.31
N CYS A 18 2.17 30.81 5.51
CA CYS A 18 0.91 30.87 4.77
C CYS A 18 0.85 29.76 3.72
N LEU A 19 1.90 29.61 2.90
CA LEU A 19 2.00 28.55 1.90
C LEU A 19 1.92 27.15 2.50
N ALA A 20 2.58 26.94 3.64
CA ALA A 20 2.55 25.65 4.32
C ALA A 20 1.13 25.25 4.74
N ARG A 21 0.21 26.20 4.97
CA ARG A 21 -1.18 25.93 5.37
C ARG A 21 -2.15 25.76 4.19
N VAL A 22 -1.69 25.97 2.96
CA VAL A 22 -2.53 25.73 1.78
C VAL A 22 -2.79 24.23 1.65
N GLN A 23 -4.03 23.87 1.31
CA GLN A 23 -4.42 22.47 1.09
C GLN A 23 -3.62 21.85 -0.06
N ARG A 24 -3.29 20.56 0.09
CA ARG A 24 -2.46 19.78 -0.83
C ARG A 24 -2.98 19.81 -2.26
N ILE A 25 -4.30 19.79 -2.42
CA ILE A 25 -4.98 19.87 -3.72
C ILE A 25 -4.59 21.11 -4.53
N GLU A 26 -4.27 22.23 -3.86
CA GLU A 26 -3.93 23.49 -4.51
C GLU A 26 -2.42 23.64 -4.76
N LEU A 27 -1.57 22.83 -4.10
CA LEU A 27 -0.11 22.97 -4.18
C LEU A 27 0.42 22.79 -5.62
N LEU A 28 -0.19 21.90 -6.41
CA LEU A 28 0.20 21.74 -7.82
C LEU A 28 -0.06 22.99 -8.66
N LYS A 29 -1.14 23.74 -8.36
CA LYS A 29 -1.44 25.01 -9.04
C LYS A 29 -0.47 26.09 -8.60
N LEU A 30 -0.10 26.13 -7.32
CA LEU A 30 0.85 27.10 -6.78
C LEU A 30 2.25 26.99 -7.41
N ARG A 31 2.65 25.79 -7.87
CA ARG A 31 3.90 25.58 -8.62
C ARG A 31 3.95 26.39 -9.93
N LEU A 32 2.80 26.75 -10.49
CA LEU A 32 2.71 27.49 -11.76
C LEU A 32 2.94 29.01 -11.59
N VAL A 33 2.93 29.51 -10.36
CA VAL A 33 3.06 30.95 -10.07
C VAL A 33 4.45 31.48 -10.46
N CYS A 34 5.52 30.83 -9.98
CA CYS A 34 6.89 31.18 -10.36
C CYS A 34 7.89 30.05 -10.08
N THR A 35 9.10 30.14 -10.64
CA THR A 35 10.15 29.12 -10.47
C THR A 35 10.66 29.00 -9.03
N SER A 36 10.51 30.03 -8.21
CA SER A 36 10.85 29.99 -6.78
C SER A 36 9.83 29.16 -6.00
N TRP A 37 8.54 29.38 -6.25
CA TRP A 37 7.46 28.61 -5.62
C TRP A 37 7.51 27.15 -6.05
N LYS A 38 7.74 26.89 -7.34
CA LYS A 38 7.97 25.53 -7.84
C LYS A 38 9.08 24.82 -7.05
N ARG A 39 10.26 25.44 -6.92
CA ARG A 39 11.41 24.88 -6.19
C ARG A 39 11.12 24.68 -4.71
N LEU A 40 10.45 25.64 -4.06
CA LEU A 40 10.05 25.52 -2.67
C LEU A 40 9.11 24.33 -2.46
N LEU A 41 8.04 24.22 -3.25
CA LEU A 41 7.01 23.20 -3.09
C LEU A 41 7.53 21.78 -3.39
N GLU A 42 8.62 21.68 -4.15
CA GLU A 42 9.33 20.41 -4.43
C GLU A 42 10.40 20.08 -3.36
N SER A 43 10.73 21.04 -2.50
CA SER A 43 11.80 20.92 -1.50
C SER A 43 11.40 20.06 -0.30
N LYS A 44 12.40 19.45 0.35
CA LYS A 44 12.18 18.72 1.59
C LYS A 44 11.81 19.68 2.73
N GLU A 45 12.44 20.86 2.75
CA GLU A 45 12.26 21.87 3.78
C GLU A 45 10.80 22.33 3.88
N PHE A 46 10.11 22.48 2.76
CA PHE A 46 8.69 22.83 2.75
C PHE A 46 7.81 21.70 3.30
N ARG A 47 8.10 20.44 2.97
CA ARG A 47 7.38 19.30 3.55
C ARG A 47 7.61 19.17 5.05
N ASP A 48 8.85 19.31 5.48
CA ASP A 48 9.20 19.31 6.91
C ASP A 48 8.50 20.46 7.65
N LEU A 49 8.33 21.62 6.99
CA LEU A 49 7.55 22.74 7.54
C LEU A 49 6.07 22.40 7.67
N ARG A 50 5.45 21.78 6.65
CA ARG A 50 4.04 21.33 6.71
C ARG A 50 3.79 20.35 7.84
N LEU A 51 4.69 19.38 8.02
CA LEU A 51 4.66 18.46 9.15
C LEU A 51 4.75 19.20 10.48
N LYS A 52 5.68 20.15 10.61
CA LYS A 52 5.86 20.95 11.84
C LYS A 52 4.65 21.80 12.21
N VAL A 53 3.96 22.37 11.22
CA VAL A 53 2.77 23.21 11.47
C VAL A 53 1.47 22.42 11.52
N GLY A 54 1.53 21.09 11.37
CA GLY A 54 0.36 20.21 11.44
C GLY A 54 -0.57 20.32 10.23
N SER A 55 -0.07 20.77 9.08
CA SER A 55 -0.84 20.92 7.84
C SER A 55 -0.54 19.84 6.80
N ALA A 56 0.29 18.86 7.13
CA ALA A 56 0.55 17.73 6.24
C ALA A 56 -0.70 16.88 6.05
N GLU A 57 -1.01 16.57 4.81
CA GLU A 57 -2.25 15.87 4.43
C GLU A 57 -1.89 14.53 3.79
N ALA A 58 -2.56 13.49 4.26
CA ALA A 58 -2.40 12.16 3.74
C ALA A 58 -3.56 11.79 2.83
N TRP A 59 -3.21 11.25 1.67
CA TRP A 59 -4.12 10.83 0.61
C TRP A 59 -3.99 9.33 0.39
N LEU A 60 -5.07 8.70 -0.08
CA LEU A 60 -5.08 7.29 -0.46
C LEU A 60 -4.80 7.17 -1.95
N TYR A 61 -3.86 6.32 -2.31
CA TYR A 61 -3.46 6.04 -3.68
C TYR A 61 -3.95 4.64 -4.03
N VAL A 62 -4.68 4.51 -5.13
CA VAL A 62 -5.35 3.27 -5.50
C VAL A 62 -5.24 3.03 -7.00
N LEU A 63 -4.95 1.79 -7.36
CA LEU A 63 -4.98 1.28 -8.73
C LEU A 63 -5.97 0.13 -8.80
N ALA A 64 -7.10 0.36 -9.47
CA ALA A 64 -7.99 -0.71 -9.88
C ALA A 64 -7.48 -1.35 -11.17
N CYS A 65 -7.76 -2.65 -11.35
CA CYS A 65 -7.43 -3.37 -12.57
C CYS A 65 -8.01 -2.65 -13.79
N CYS A 66 -7.22 -2.53 -14.86
CA CYS A 66 -7.60 -1.85 -16.10
C CYS A 66 -8.07 -0.39 -15.94
N SER A 67 -7.70 0.28 -14.85
CA SER A 67 -8.07 1.67 -14.56
C SER A 67 -6.82 2.54 -14.40
N PRO A 68 -6.90 3.87 -14.64
CA PRO A 68 -5.80 4.76 -14.30
C PRO A 68 -5.57 4.80 -12.78
N PHE A 69 -4.32 5.00 -12.40
CA PHE A 69 -3.96 5.19 -11.00
C PHE A 69 -4.67 6.44 -10.47
N SER A 70 -5.34 6.33 -9.33
CA SER A 70 -6.14 7.41 -8.75
C SER A 70 -5.72 7.72 -7.32
N ALA A 71 -5.88 8.97 -6.90
CA ALA A 71 -5.68 9.41 -5.53
C ALA A 71 -6.97 9.98 -4.95
N PHE A 72 -7.27 9.63 -3.72
CA PHE A 72 -8.41 10.12 -2.96
C PHE A 72 -7.93 11.08 -1.87
N ASP A 73 -8.52 12.27 -1.86
CA ASP A 73 -8.38 13.26 -0.80
C ASP A 73 -9.55 13.09 0.19
N PRO A 74 -9.30 12.58 1.42
CA PRO A 74 -10.36 12.40 2.40
C PRO A 74 -10.95 13.72 2.90
N PHE A 75 -10.17 14.80 2.91
CA PHE A 75 -10.64 16.08 3.43
C PHE A 75 -11.70 16.71 2.51
N SER A 76 -11.43 16.73 1.20
CA SER A 76 -12.39 17.25 0.21
C SER A 76 -13.36 16.20 -0.33
N ASN A 77 -13.19 14.93 0.04
CA ASN A 77 -13.94 13.77 -0.44
C ASN A 77 -13.95 13.71 -1.99
N LYS A 78 -12.77 13.80 -2.60
CA LYS A 78 -12.60 13.87 -4.07
C LYS A 78 -11.51 12.92 -4.57
N TRP A 79 -11.74 12.41 -5.77
CA TRP A 79 -10.78 11.58 -6.51
C TRP A 79 -10.05 12.40 -7.58
N PHE A 80 -8.77 12.05 -7.79
CA PHE A 80 -7.87 12.66 -8.77
C PHE A 80 -7.18 11.57 -9.57
N SER A 81 -7.15 11.70 -10.89
CA SER A 81 -6.35 10.79 -11.73
C SER A 81 -4.88 11.19 -11.68
N LEU A 82 -4.00 10.21 -11.56
CA LEU A 82 -2.57 10.40 -11.76
C LEU A 82 -2.24 10.36 -13.26
N PRO A 83 -1.03 10.81 -13.64
CA PRO A 83 -0.47 10.55 -14.96
C PRO A 83 -0.33 9.05 -15.22
N GLN A 84 -0.37 8.66 -16.48
CA GLN A 84 -0.16 7.28 -16.91
C GLN A 84 1.20 6.75 -16.45
N ILE A 85 1.22 5.49 -15.99
CA ILE A 85 2.45 4.79 -15.63
C ILE A 85 3.27 4.57 -16.92
N PRO A 86 4.55 4.99 -16.98
CA PRO A 86 5.38 4.79 -18.16
C PRO A 86 5.50 3.31 -18.51
N ARG A 87 5.33 2.97 -19.79
CA ARG A 87 5.43 1.60 -20.35
C ARG A 87 4.36 0.61 -19.87
N LEU A 88 3.32 1.09 -19.19
CA LEU A 88 2.09 0.34 -19.05
C LEU A 88 1.15 0.72 -20.20
N TYR A 89 1.08 -0.16 -21.19
CA TYR A 89 0.23 -0.01 -22.38
C TYR A 89 -1.11 -0.73 -22.16
N ASP A 90 -2.13 -0.34 -22.91
CA ASP A 90 -3.48 -0.89 -22.79
C ASP A 90 -3.55 -2.41 -23.07
N ASP A 91 -2.56 -2.96 -23.78
CA ASP A 91 -2.40 -4.37 -24.11
C ASP A 91 -1.43 -5.13 -23.16
N THR A 92 -1.15 -4.56 -21.99
CA THR A 92 -0.29 -5.18 -20.98
C THR A 92 -1.01 -5.32 -19.64
N ILE A 93 -1.00 -6.54 -19.10
CA ILE A 93 -1.41 -6.81 -17.72
C ILE A 93 -0.15 -6.76 -16.86
N TRP A 94 -0.22 -6.00 -15.77
CA TRP A 94 0.79 -5.98 -14.73
C TRP A 94 0.19 -6.45 -13.42
N GLN A 95 0.72 -7.53 -12.85
CA GLN A 95 0.20 -8.16 -11.64
C GLN A 95 1.31 -8.65 -10.71
N GLY A 96 0.98 -8.92 -9.45
CA GLY A 96 1.94 -9.41 -8.46
C GLY A 96 3.09 -8.45 -8.17
N PHE A 97 2.97 -7.18 -8.54
CA PHE A 97 3.91 -6.12 -8.15
C PHE A 97 3.58 -5.63 -6.74
N ALA A 98 4.55 -5.00 -6.09
CA ALA A 98 4.33 -4.34 -4.81
C ALA A 98 4.14 -2.83 -5.00
N CYS A 99 3.29 -2.23 -4.17
CA CYS A 99 3.05 -0.80 -4.13
C CYS A 99 3.25 -0.29 -2.70
N VAL A 100 4.16 0.66 -2.50
CA VAL A 100 4.40 1.27 -1.18
C VAL A 100 4.66 2.77 -1.31
N ALA A 101 4.39 3.52 -0.24
CA ALA A 101 4.70 4.94 -0.17
C ALA A 101 5.90 5.20 0.77
N VAL A 102 6.82 6.07 0.34
CA VAL A 102 7.97 6.55 1.11
C VAL A 102 8.03 8.07 0.97
N GLY A 103 7.70 8.79 2.05
CA GLY A 103 7.58 10.25 2.01
C GLY A 103 6.60 10.70 0.91
N PRO A 104 7.00 11.55 -0.06
CA PRO A 104 6.15 12.02 -1.16
C PRO A 104 6.15 11.09 -2.39
N SER A 105 6.78 9.91 -2.26
CA SER A 105 7.02 9.00 -3.38
C SER A 105 6.21 7.73 -3.26
N LEU A 106 5.55 7.34 -4.34
CA LEU A 106 4.87 6.07 -4.49
C LEU A 106 5.72 5.17 -5.39
N LEU A 107 6.07 3.98 -4.92
CA LEU A 107 6.93 3.03 -5.61
C LEU A 107 6.10 1.83 -6.07
N LEU A 108 6.19 1.50 -7.35
CA LEU A 108 5.67 0.28 -7.95
C LEU A 108 6.84 -0.60 -8.38
N MET A 109 6.89 -1.84 -7.87
CA MET A 109 8.08 -2.68 -7.96
C MET A 109 7.77 -4.10 -8.43
N GLY A 110 8.62 -4.61 -9.32
CA GLY A 110 8.58 -6.01 -9.77
C GLY A 110 7.24 -6.40 -10.37
N GLY A 111 6.84 -7.64 -10.15
CA GLY A 111 5.61 -8.22 -10.69
C GLY A 111 5.83 -8.96 -12.00
N ILE A 112 4.73 -9.24 -12.68
CA ILE A 112 4.67 -10.00 -13.92
C ILE A 112 4.04 -9.11 -14.98
N HIS A 113 4.77 -8.89 -16.08
CA HIS A 113 4.20 -8.27 -17.28
C HIS A 113 3.76 -9.36 -18.25
N GLN A 114 2.50 -9.29 -18.66
CA GLN A 114 1.93 -10.19 -19.64
C GLN A 114 1.31 -9.37 -20.78
N SER A 115 1.71 -9.65 -22.02
CA SER A 115 1.05 -9.06 -23.19
C SER A 115 -0.28 -9.77 -23.43
N THR A 116 -1.32 -9.01 -23.71
CA THR A 116 -2.66 -9.49 -24.05
C THR A 116 -2.97 -9.36 -25.54
N SER A 117 -1.96 -9.08 -26.37
CA SER A 117 -2.15 -8.93 -27.81
C SER A 117 -2.70 -10.21 -28.45
N ALA A 118 -3.56 -10.09 -29.46
CA ALA A 118 -4.15 -11.23 -30.15
C ALA A 118 -3.10 -12.15 -30.84
N ALA A 119 -1.88 -11.66 -31.03
CA ALA A 119 -0.75 -12.40 -31.59
C ALA A 119 0.03 -13.22 -30.55
N THR A 120 -0.17 -12.97 -29.25
CA THR A 120 0.45 -13.76 -28.18
C THR A 120 -0.39 -15.00 -27.87
N PRO A 121 0.19 -16.21 -27.83
CA PRO A 121 -0.55 -17.41 -27.46
C PRO A 121 -1.18 -17.25 -26.07
N LEU A 122 -2.38 -17.80 -25.87
CA LEU A 122 -3.09 -17.84 -24.58
C LEU A 122 -2.28 -18.50 -23.43
N TYR A 123 -1.14 -19.12 -23.75
CA TYR A 123 -0.21 -19.76 -22.83
C TYR A 123 1.09 -18.96 -22.59
N SER A 124 1.20 -17.71 -23.08
CA SER A 124 2.38 -16.90 -22.80
C SER A 124 2.48 -16.66 -21.29
N THR A 125 3.43 -17.35 -20.65
CA THR A 125 3.78 -17.15 -19.25
C THR A 125 4.33 -15.74 -19.14
N GLY A 126 3.67 -14.87 -18.39
CA GLY A 126 4.13 -13.49 -18.21
C GLY A 126 5.56 -13.44 -17.69
N VAL A 127 6.27 -12.35 -17.98
CA VAL A 127 7.68 -12.18 -17.62
C VAL A 127 7.78 -11.52 -16.25
N VAL A 128 8.41 -12.21 -15.30
CA VAL A 128 8.74 -11.64 -13.99
C VAL A 128 9.79 -10.54 -14.17
N CYS A 129 9.52 -9.34 -13.67
CA CYS A 129 10.41 -8.19 -13.83
C CYS A 129 11.04 -7.74 -12.51
N ALA A 130 12.08 -6.92 -12.66
CA ALA A 130 12.79 -6.26 -11.55
C ALA A 130 12.55 -4.74 -11.54
N ASP A 131 11.61 -4.26 -12.35
CA ASP A 131 11.43 -2.84 -12.60
C ASP A 131 10.94 -2.07 -11.37
N LEU A 132 11.36 -0.80 -11.28
CA LEU A 132 10.93 0.14 -10.26
C LEU A 132 10.45 1.43 -10.93
N HIS A 133 9.17 1.74 -10.73
CA HIS A 133 8.56 3.00 -11.12
C HIS A 133 8.27 3.84 -9.88
N ILE A 134 8.69 5.11 -9.90
CA ILE A 134 8.55 6.04 -8.77
C ILE A 134 7.72 7.22 -9.22
N TYR A 135 6.53 7.37 -8.65
CA TYR A 135 5.72 8.58 -8.76
C TYR A 135 6.09 9.55 -7.65
N ASN A 136 6.34 10.82 -8.00
CA ASN A 136 6.59 11.89 -7.05
C ASN A 136 5.38 12.82 -7.03
N ALA A 137 4.68 12.88 -5.88
CA ALA A 137 3.48 13.69 -5.75
C ALA A 137 3.74 15.19 -5.72
N CYS A 138 4.94 15.63 -5.34
CA CYS A 138 5.31 17.05 -5.40
C CYS A 138 5.44 17.51 -6.86
N THR A 139 5.94 16.65 -7.74
CA THR A 139 6.13 16.97 -9.16
C THR A 139 4.96 16.55 -10.05
N ASN A 140 4.12 15.64 -9.57
CA ASN A 140 3.07 14.94 -10.33
C ASN A 140 3.65 14.22 -11.56
N GLN A 141 4.74 13.49 -11.36
CA GLN A 141 5.46 12.82 -12.45
C GLN A 141 5.96 11.44 -12.03
N TRP A 142 5.96 10.53 -13.00
CA TRP A 142 6.61 9.23 -12.89
C TRP A 142 8.08 9.31 -13.35
N SER A 143 8.92 8.51 -12.71
CA SER A 143 10.32 8.30 -13.06
C SER A 143 10.66 6.81 -12.88
N ARG A 144 11.79 6.38 -13.42
CA ARG A 144 12.31 5.02 -13.24
C ARG A 144 13.40 5.05 -12.18
N GLY A 145 13.32 4.15 -11.21
CA GLY A 145 14.39 3.90 -10.24
C GLY A 145 15.34 2.80 -10.71
N ALA A 146 16.35 2.49 -9.92
CA ALA A 146 17.19 1.31 -10.16
C ALA A 146 16.34 0.04 -10.03
N SER A 147 16.56 -0.91 -10.94
CA SER A 147 15.90 -2.22 -10.88
C SER A 147 16.49 -3.08 -9.76
N MET A 148 15.67 -3.95 -9.18
CA MET A 148 16.11 -4.98 -8.23
C MET A 148 17.17 -5.88 -8.86
N SER A 149 18.01 -6.49 -8.03
CA SER A 149 18.99 -7.48 -8.49
C SER A 149 18.30 -8.77 -8.92
N THR A 150 17.25 -9.16 -8.17
CA THR A 150 16.44 -10.34 -8.45
C THR A 150 15.03 -9.92 -8.88
N PRO A 151 14.61 -10.24 -10.12
CA PRO A 151 13.21 -10.12 -10.53
C PRO A 151 12.31 -10.94 -9.60
N ARG A 152 11.18 -10.35 -9.19
CA ARG A 152 10.25 -11.01 -8.25
C ARG A 152 8.82 -10.55 -8.48
N SER A 153 7.88 -11.47 -8.28
CA SER A 153 6.43 -11.21 -8.22
C SER A 153 5.82 -11.85 -6.97
N TRP A 154 4.62 -11.41 -6.58
CA TRP A 154 3.89 -11.91 -5.40
C TRP A 154 4.75 -11.92 -4.12
N PHE A 155 5.55 -10.87 -3.95
CA PHE A 155 6.47 -10.70 -2.84
C PHE A 155 5.94 -9.69 -1.83
N ALA A 156 6.47 -9.73 -0.62
CA ALA A 156 6.14 -8.77 0.42
C ALA A 156 7.03 -7.51 0.30
N ALA A 157 6.46 -6.33 0.56
CA ALA A 157 7.20 -5.08 0.65
C ALA A 157 6.87 -4.34 1.97
N SER A 158 7.87 -3.74 2.60
CA SER A 158 7.73 -3.00 3.86
C SER A 158 8.68 -1.80 3.87
N VAL A 159 8.29 -0.72 4.56
CA VAL A 159 9.00 0.57 4.54
C VAL A 159 9.49 0.94 5.94
N ILE A 160 10.78 1.21 6.09
CA ILE A 160 11.35 1.77 7.33
C ILE A 160 12.23 2.97 6.97
N GLY A 161 11.85 4.14 7.49
CA GLY A 161 12.48 5.40 7.12
C GLY A 161 12.41 5.65 5.61
N ASP A 162 13.56 5.92 5.00
CA ASP A 162 13.69 6.13 3.55
C ASP A 162 14.07 4.84 2.78
N CYS A 163 13.89 3.67 3.39
CA CYS A 163 14.28 2.38 2.82
C CYS A 163 13.06 1.48 2.61
N VAL A 164 13.06 0.76 1.49
CA VAL A 164 12.05 -0.26 1.16
C VAL A 164 12.70 -1.63 1.17
N TYR A 165 12.09 -2.57 1.89
CA TYR A 165 12.52 -3.95 1.97
C TYR A 165 11.55 -4.81 1.19
N VAL A 166 12.07 -5.62 0.28
CA VAL A 166 11.29 -6.59 -0.50
C VAL A 166 11.75 -8.00 -0.14
N ALA A 167 10.81 -8.88 0.15
CA ALA A 167 11.11 -10.21 0.69
C ALA A 167 10.28 -11.29 0.02
N GLY A 168 10.96 -12.39 -0.33
CA GLY A 168 10.35 -13.55 -0.96
C GLY A 168 9.81 -13.27 -2.36
N GLY A 169 8.75 -13.99 -2.72
CA GLY A 169 8.08 -13.96 -4.01
C GLY A 169 8.44 -15.12 -4.93
N GLN A 170 7.94 -15.03 -6.14
CA GLN A 170 8.27 -15.88 -7.29
C GLN A 170 9.28 -15.14 -8.16
N GLY A 171 10.50 -15.68 -8.25
CA GLY A 171 11.49 -15.27 -9.25
C GLY A 171 11.24 -15.95 -10.59
N HIS A 172 12.21 -15.88 -11.50
CA HIS A 172 12.09 -16.47 -12.85
C HIS A 172 11.90 -18.00 -12.82
N ASP A 173 12.77 -18.72 -12.08
CA ASP A 173 12.77 -20.20 -12.08
C ASP A 173 12.49 -20.81 -10.70
N ARG A 174 12.40 -19.98 -9.66
CA ARG A 174 12.24 -20.45 -8.29
C ARG A 174 11.50 -19.45 -7.41
N PHE A 175 10.90 -19.97 -6.37
CA PHE A 175 10.42 -19.19 -5.25
C PHE A 175 11.60 -18.71 -4.39
N LEU A 176 11.43 -17.55 -3.74
CA LEU A 176 12.51 -16.83 -3.09
C LEU A 176 12.34 -16.79 -1.57
N ASP A 177 13.46 -16.81 -0.86
CA ASP A 177 13.63 -16.42 0.54
C ASP A 177 14.50 -15.15 0.67
N THR A 178 15.11 -14.70 -0.44
CA THR A 178 16.02 -13.57 -0.48
C THR A 178 15.30 -12.26 -0.19
N VAL A 179 16.02 -11.37 0.48
CA VAL A 179 15.55 -10.04 0.85
C VAL A 179 16.46 -9.00 0.21
N GLU A 180 15.87 -7.98 -0.40
CA GLU A 180 16.59 -6.83 -0.94
C GLU A 180 16.08 -5.53 -0.31
N LEU A 181 16.99 -4.57 -0.12
CA LEU A 181 16.71 -3.24 0.41
C LEU A 181 16.97 -2.23 -0.70
N TYR A 182 16.00 -1.36 -0.95
CA TYR A 182 16.15 -0.17 -1.79
C TYR A 182 16.33 1.07 -0.92
N ASP A 183 17.45 1.76 -1.12
CA ASP A 183 17.72 3.05 -0.49
C ASP A 183 17.30 4.16 -1.46
N LEU A 184 16.26 4.92 -1.10
CA LEU A 184 15.72 5.99 -1.96
C LEU A 184 16.73 7.09 -2.26
N LYS A 185 17.66 7.36 -1.33
CA LYS A 185 18.65 8.44 -1.46
C LYS A 185 19.77 8.04 -2.41
N LYS A 186 20.17 6.77 -2.35
CA LYS A 186 21.23 6.23 -3.22
C LYS A 186 20.71 5.74 -4.56
N ASN A 187 19.39 5.55 -4.69
CA ASN A 187 18.77 4.93 -5.86
C ASN A 187 19.46 3.60 -6.20
N SER A 188 19.60 2.74 -5.19
CA SER A 188 20.34 1.48 -5.32
C SER A 188 19.74 0.39 -4.45
N TRP A 189 19.85 -0.84 -4.92
CA TRP A 189 19.49 -2.03 -4.18
C TRP A 189 20.70 -2.65 -3.48
N SER A 190 20.45 -3.31 -2.35
CA SER A 190 21.44 -4.09 -1.61
C SER A 190 20.80 -5.34 -1.04
N HIS A 191 21.59 -6.38 -0.83
CA HIS A 191 21.11 -7.61 -0.20
C HIS A 191 21.00 -7.45 1.32
N VAL A 192 19.95 -8.04 1.87
CA VAL A 192 19.75 -8.22 3.31
C VAL A 192 19.80 -9.73 3.58
N SER A 193 20.05 -10.14 4.82
CA SER A 193 19.99 -11.55 5.20
C SER A 193 18.68 -12.19 4.72
N SER A 194 18.77 -13.35 4.07
CA SER A 194 17.59 -14.09 3.61
C SER A 194 16.70 -14.53 4.78
N MET A 195 15.40 -14.66 4.50
CA MET A 195 14.45 -15.30 5.41
C MET A 195 14.84 -16.76 5.67
N ASN A 196 14.32 -17.35 6.74
CA ASN A 196 14.55 -18.75 7.06
C ASN A 196 13.84 -19.68 6.07
N CYS A 197 12.76 -19.21 5.43
CA CYS A 197 11.93 -19.99 4.54
C CYS A 197 11.51 -19.22 3.30
N VAL A 198 11.35 -19.95 2.20
CA VAL A 198 10.78 -19.44 0.96
C VAL A 198 9.30 -19.14 1.16
N ARG A 199 8.89 -17.94 0.73
CA ARG A 199 7.50 -17.45 0.83
C ARG A 199 7.09 -16.77 -0.47
N SER A 200 5.89 -17.07 -0.98
CA SER A 200 5.24 -16.30 -2.05
C SER A 200 3.80 -15.98 -1.72
N SER A 201 3.23 -14.97 -2.37
CA SER A 201 1.91 -14.42 -2.02
C SER A 201 1.83 -14.01 -0.55
N CYS A 202 2.95 -13.49 -0.04
CA CYS A 202 3.11 -13.02 1.33
C CYS A 202 2.95 -11.50 1.42
N TYR A 203 2.75 -11.00 2.64
CA TYR A 203 2.50 -9.59 2.90
C TYR A 203 3.57 -8.99 3.79
N GLY A 204 3.98 -7.75 3.51
CA GLY A 204 5.01 -7.03 4.25
C GLY A 204 4.44 -5.88 5.06
N PHE A 205 4.84 -5.75 6.32
CA PHE A 205 4.41 -4.65 7.19
C PHE A 205 5.54 -4.12 8.04
N THR A 206 5.42 -2.85 8.39
CA THR A 206 6.26 -2.22 9.40
C THR A 206 5.44 -2.09 10.68
N LEU A 207 5.85 -2.82 11.71
CA LEU A 207 5.17 -2.84 13.00
C LEU A 207 6.21 -2.70 14.11
N ASN A 208 6.02 -1.72 14.99
CA ASN A 208 6.93 -1.44 16.12
C ASN A 208 8.40 -1.32 15.69
N GLY A 209 8.65 -0.66 14.54
CA GLY A 209 9.98 -0.47 13.98
C GLY A 209 10.64 -1.74 13.41
N LYS A 210 9.91 -2.85 13.31
CA LYS A 210 10.38 -4.12 12.73
C LYS A 210 9.67 -4.41 11.41
N ILE A 211 10.32 -5.21 10.57
CA ILE A 211 9.74 -5.72 9.33
C ILE A 211 9.09 -7.07 9.62
N TRP A 212 7.83 -7.21 9.23
CA TRP A 212 7.05 -8.43 9.36
C TRP A 212 6.68 -8.95 7.98
N ILE A 213 7.06 -10.19 7.68
CA ILE A 213 6.64 -10.90 6.48
C ILE A 213 5.66 -11.98 6.90
N ILE A 214 4.39 -11.79 6.57
CA ILE A 214 3.29 -12.58 7.11
C ILE A 214 2.69 -13.44 6.01
N GLY A 215 2.49 -14.72 6.31
CA GLY A 215 1.73 -15.62 5.49
C GLY A 215 2.42 -16.08 4.21
N GLY A 216 1.59 -16.30 3.20
CA GLY A 216 1.99 -16.81 1.89
C GLY A 216 2.05 -18.32 1.81
N GLU A 217 2.32 -18.80 0.60
CA GLU A 217 2.71 -20.17 0.35
C GLU A 217 4.15 -20.36 0.82
N VAL A 218 4.29 -21.19 1.84
CA VAL A 218 5.58 -21.52 2.43
C VAL A 218 6.08 -22.82 1.82
N MET A 219 7.29 -22.78 1.29
CA MET A 219 8.00 -23.99 0.86
C MET A 219 9.15 -24.30 1.80
N ARG A 220 9.38 -25.61 1.98
CA ARG A 220 10.40 -26.11 2.86
C ARG A 220 11.77 -25.86 2.22
N ASN A 221 12.57 -25.01 2.84
CA ASN A 221 13.98 -24.87 2.48
C ASN A 221 14.77 -26.09 2.97
N GLN A 222 16.03 -26.21 2.54
CA GLN A 222 16.97 -27.20 3.06
C GLN A 222 17.21 -27.05 4.59
N HIS A 223 16.83 -25.92 5.17
CA HIS A 223 16.93 -25.62 6.59
C HIS A 223 15.77 -26.26 7.37
N ARG A 224 16.07 -26.83 8.55
CA ARG A 224 15.22 -27.77 9.32
C ARG A 224 13.90 -27.22 9.87
N VAL A 225 13.49 -26.02 9.50
CA VAL A 225 12.28 -25.35 10.01
C VAL A 225 11.05 -25.81 9.22
N LYS A 226 9.93 -26.10 9.91
CA LYS A 226 8.62 -26.39 9.29
C LYS A 226 7.65 -25.25 9.59
N PRO A 227 7.63 -24.15 8.80
CA PRO A 227 6.67 -23.09 9.03
C PRO A 227 5.31 -23.48 8.46
N GLY A 228 4.25 -23.22 9.22
CA GLY A 228 2.89 -23.27 8.69
C GLY A 228 2.61 -22.08 7.77
N ARG A 229 1.62 -22.22 6.87
CA ARG A 229 1.10 -21.11 6.05
C ARG A 229 0.73 -19.89 6.90
N GLY A 230 0.23 -20.12 8.12
CA GLY A 230 -0.10 -19.07 9.08
C GLY A 230 1.07 -18.43 9.82
N SER A 231 2.31 -18.75 9.50
CA SER A 231 3.47 -18.18 10.20
C SER A 231 3.89 -16.82 9.64
N ALA A 232 4.65 -16.08 10.42
CA ALA A 232 5.36 -14.89 9.97
C ALA A 232 6.85 -14.97 10.28
N GLU A 233 7.63 -14.10 9.63
CA GLU A 233 9.01 -13.87 9.98
C GLU A 233 9.23 -12.39 10.26
N VAL A 234 10.00 -12.12 11.31
CA VAL A 234 10.27 -10.75 11.79
C VAL A 234 11.76 -10.49 11.71
N TYR A 235 12.13 -9.41 11.03
CA TYR A 235 13.53 -9.01 10.94
C TYR A 235 13.96 -8.27 12.20
N ASN A 236 15.05 -8.74 12.81
CA ASN A 236 15.72 -8.03 13.89
C ASN A 236 16.92 -7.25 13.33
N PHE A 237 16.84 -5.92 13.42
CA PHE A 237 17.89 -5.01 12.97
C PHE A 237 19.18 -5.10 13.79
N GLU A 238 19.10 -5.46 15.07
CA GLU A 238 20.26 -5.55 15.96
C GLU A 238 21.12 -6.78 15.65
N SER A 239 20.47 -7.92 15.41
CA SER A 239 21.15 -9.17 15.10
C SER A 239 21.37 -9.40 13.60
N GLY A 240 20.68 -8.64 12.74
CA GLY A 240 20.69 -8.84 11.29
C GLY A 240 20.11 -10.20 10.88
N SER A 241 19.11 -10.70 11.60
CA SER A 241 18.57 -12.04 11.41
C SER A 241 17.04 -12.07 11.49
N TRP A 242 16.45 -13.08 10.87
CA TRP A 242 15.00 -13.32 10.86
C TRP A 242 14.58 -14.29 11.97
N SER A 243 13.53 -13.92 12.71
CA SER A 243 12.91 -14.76 13.73
C SER A 243 11.55 -15.25 13.25
N LEU A 244 11.29 -16.56 13.37
CA LEU A 244 10.00 -17.16 13.02
C LEU A 244 8.98 -16.92 14.14
N ILE A 245 7.80 -16.44 13.75
CA ILE A 245 6.59 -16.43 14.59
C ILE A 245 5.66 -17.54 14.07
N PRO A 246 5.54 -18.66 14.79
CA PRO A 246 4.65 -19.74 14.37
C PRO A 246 3.17 -19.35 14.54
N GLU A 247 2.33 -19.88 13.66
CA GLU A 247 0.88 -20.01 13.86
C GLU A 247 0.09 -18.72 14.21
N MET A 248 0.24 -17.65 13.42
CA MET A 248 -0.62 -16.45 13.44
C MET A 248 -2.00 -16.69 12.79
N LEU A 249 -2.65 -17.82 13.11
CA LEU A 249 -3.88 -18.26 12.47
C LEU A 249 -5.10 -17.45 12.94
N LEU A 250 -6.00 -17.12 12.00
CA LEU A 250 -7.33 -16.59 12.31
C LEU A 250 -8.30 -17.70 12.76
N ASN A 251 -8.17 -18.88 12.15
CA ASN A 251 -8.91 -20.11 12.43
C ASN A 251 -8.13 -21.32 11.86
N SER A 252 -8.70 -22.53 11.89
CA SER A 252 -7.98 -23.80 11.68
C SER A 252 -7.16 -23.92 10.38
N GLU A 253 -7.37 -23.11 9.34
CA GLU A 253 -6.60 -23.20 8.09
C GLU A 253 -6.32 -21.89 7.35
N LYS A 254 -6.90 -20.74 7.74
CA LYS A 254 -6.71 -19.48 7.02
C LYS A 254 -5.70 -18.56 7.68
N VAL A 255 -4.78 -18.12 6.84
CA VAL A 255 -3.87 -17.02 7.14
C VAL A 255 -4.64 -15.71 6.99
N PRO A 256 -4.65 -14.83 8.00
CA PRO A 256 -4.99 -13.44 7.75
C PRO A 256 -3.98 -12.92 6.73
N GLY A 257 -4.42 -12.64 5.51
CA GLY A 257 -3.70 -11.62 4.73
C GLY A 257 -3.91 -10.35 5.52
N PRO A 258 -2.89 -9.80 6.21
CA PRO A 258 -3.14 -8.64 7.03
C PRO A 258 -3.56 -7.53 6.07
N SER A 259 -4.63 -6.85 6.45
CA SER A 259 -4.89 -5.54 5.89
C SER A 259 -4.11 -4.54 6.75
N THR A 260 -4.24 -3.26 6.46
CA THR A 260 -3.48 -2.16 7.06
C THR A 260 -3.04 -2.25 8.54
N VAL A 261 -2.02 -1.47 8.88
CA VAL A 261 -1.67 -1.15 10.27
C VAL A 261 -2.61 -0.05 10.78
N TYR A 262 -3.53 -0.40 11.67
CA TYR A 262 -4.49 0.51 12.30
C TYR A 262 -4.06 0.82 13.74
N CYS A 263 -3.86 2.11 14.07
CA CYS A 263 -3.40 2.56 15.39
C CYS A 263 -2.20 1.75 15.95
N GLY A 264 -1.24 1.42 15.08
CA GLY A 264 -0.04 0.66 15.45
C GLY A 264 -0.25 -0.84 15.69
N ARG A 265 -1.38 -1.41 15.25
CA ARG A 265 -1.65 -2.86 15.30
C ARG A 265 -2.06 -3.38 13.93
N LEU A 266 -1.78 -4.65 13.64
CA LEU A 266 -2.25 -5.26 12.40
C LEU A 266 -3.76 -5.50 12.49
N LEU A 267 -4.46 -5.09 11.44
CA LEU A 267 -5.90 -5.29 11.30
C LEU A 267 -6.16 -6.04 10.00
N CYS A 268 -7.04 -7.03 10.01
CA CYS A 268 -7.46 -7.71 8.79
C CYS A 268 -8.96 -7.88 8.72
N VAL A 269 -9.46 -8.04 7.50
CA VAL A 269 -10.87 -8.37 7.25
C VAL A 269 -10.98 -9.87 7.01
N HIS A 270 -11.80 -10.57 7.80
CA HIS A 270 -12.05 -12.00 7.65
C HIS A 270 -13.53 -12.32 7.83
N GLN A 271 -14.17 -12.91 6.80
CA GLN A 271 -15.59 -13.33 6.85
C GLN A 271 -16.52 -12.22 7.39
N SER A 272 -16.36 -11.01 6.86
CA SER A 272 -17.09 -9.78 7.25
C SER A 272 -16.75 -9.21 8.62
N LYS A 273 -15.80 -9.81 9.35
CA LYS A 273 -15.31 -9.36 10.65
C LYS A 273 -14.00 -8.60 10.51
N LEU A 274 -13.85 -7.55 11.30
CA LEU A 274 -12.60 -6.88 11.55
C LEU A 274 -11.89 -7.57 12.70
N MET A 275 -10.68 -8.05 12.44
CA MET A 275 -9.86 -8.80 13.38
C MET A 275 -8.56 -8.02 13.61
N MET A 276 -8.17 -7.87 14.87
CA MET A 276 -6.94 -7.19 15.25
C MET A 276 -5.97 -8.16 15.91
N TYR A 277 -4.69 -8.03 15.57
CA TYR A 277 -3.63 -8.88 16.10
C TYR A 277 -3.08 -8.32 17.42
N SER A 278 -2.93 -9.21 18.40
CA SER A 278 -2.21 -8.98 19.64
C SER A 278 -0.86 -9.69 19.58
N GLY A 279 0.22 -8.90 19.56
CA GLY A 279 1.59 -9.45 19.59
C GLY A 279 1.95 -10.14 20.90
N ASP A 280 1.34 -9.73 22.02
CA ASP A 280 1.63 -10.29 23.35
C ASP A 280 1.14 -11.73 23.49
N THR A 281 -0.03 -12.02 22.92
CA THR A 281 -0.69 -13.32 22.99
C THR A 281 -0.56 -14.14 21.71
N ASN A 282 0.06 -13.58 20.67
CA ASN A 282 0.12 -14.13 19.33
C ASN A 282 -1.26 -14.60 18.82
N SER A 283 -2.29 -13.77 19.01
CA SER A 283 -3.68 -14.14 18.71
C SER A 283 -4.48 -12.99 18.09
N TRP A 284 -5.53 -13.36 17.35
CA TRP A 284 -6.46 -12.43 16.72
C TRP A 284 -7.73 -12.32 17.53
N PHE A 285 -8.22 -11.10 17.73
CA PHE A 285 -9.49 -10.85 18.39
C PHE A 285 -10.39 -9.94 17.54
N HIS A 286 -11.69 -10.14 17.70
CA HIS A 286 -12.71 -9.41 16.96
C HIS A 286 -12.87 -7.98 17.49
N VAL A 287 -12.88 -6.99 16.60
CA VAL A 287 -13.00 -5.56 16.95
C VAL A 287 -14.20 -4.85 16.33
N GLY A 288 -14.91 -5.50 15.41
CA GLY A 288 -16.07 -4.91 14.76
C GLY A 288 -16.44 -5.66 13.48
N GLU A 289 -17.53 -5.23 12.85
CA GLU A 289 -18.01 -5.83 11.61
C GLU A 289 -17.95 -4.80 10.47
N LEU A 290 -17.82 -5.28 9.24
CA LEU A 290 -18.04 -4.44 8.07
C LEU A 290 -19.48 -3.96 8.06
N SER A 291 -19.73 -2.79 7.47
CA SER A 291 -21.08 -2.24 7.35
C SER A 291 -22.04 -3.27 6.75
N GLY A 292 -23.16 -3.51 7.45
CA GLY A 292 -24.28 -4.29 6.92
C GLY A 292 -25.02 -3.59 5.75
N SER A 293 -24.61 -2.38 5.36
CA SER A 293 -25.12 -1.70 4.16
C SER A 293 -24.62 -2.42 2.90
N GLU A 294 -25.49 -3.27 2.36
CA GLU A 294 -25.48 -3.79 0.98
C GLU A 294 -24.29 -4.64 0.49
N MET A 295 -23.21 -4.82 1.25
CA MET A 295 -21.96 -5.34 0.68
C MET A 295 -21.39 -6.65 1.25
N PHE A 296 -21.97 -7.21 2.31
CA PHE A 296 -21.62 -8.54 2.84
C PHE A 296 -22.79 -9.27 3.55
N SER A 297 -23.90 -9.51 2.85
CA SER A 297 -24.81 -10.58 3.28
C SER A 297 -24.17 -11.94 2.95
N ASN A 298 -24.61 -13.04 3.58
CA ASN A 298 -24.16 -14.41 3.24
C ASN A 298 -24.26 -14.77 1.74
N GLN A 299 -24.91 -13.94 0.93
CA GLN A 299 -25.12 -14.11 -0.49
C GLN A 299 -24.31 -13.16 -1.40
N ASN A 300 -23.70 -12.09 -0.86
CA ASN A 300 -23.05 -11.01 -1.62
C ASN A 300 -21.73 -10.58 -0.96
N SER A 301 -20.66 -11.37 -1.09
CA SER A 301 -19.35 -11.00 -0.56
C SER A 301 -18.56 -10.15 -1.56
N ARG A 302 -17.95 -9.06 -1.08
CA ARG A 302 -17.01 -8.23 -1.83
C ARG A 302 -15.58 -8.76 -1.70
N TYR A 303 -14.86 -8.82 -2.81
CA TYR A 303 -13.49 -9.36 -2.92
C TYR A 303 -12.58 -8.40 -3.67
N GLY A 304 -11.27 -8.53 -3.48
CA GLY A 304 -10.28 -7.71 -4.20
C GLY A 304 -10.43 -6.21 -3.92
N PHE A 305 -10.92 -5.84 -2.74
CA PHE A 305 -10.98 -4.46 -2.29
C PHE A 305 -9.64 -4.08 -1.62
N ALA A 306 -9.32 -2.79 -1.62
CA ALA A 306 -8.26 -2.27 -0.77
C ALA A 306 -8.78 -1.97 0.64
N CYS A 307 -7.92 -2.18 1.62
CA CYS A 307 -8.21 -1.94 3.03
C CYS A 307 -7.02 -1.20 3.65
N GLU A 308 -7.15 0.12 3.77
CA GLU A 308 -6.09 1.05 4.17
C GLU A 308 -6.47 1.79 5.45
N SER A 309 -5.49 2.19 6.25
CA SER A 309 -5.73 3.00 7.46
C SER A 309 -5.08 4.35 7.30
N LEU A 310 -5.81 5.38 7.68
CA LEU A 310 -5.42 6.76 7.54
C LEU A 310 -6.11 7.58 8.64
N ASN A 311 -5.33 8.32 9.45
CA ASN A 311 -5.85 9.23 10.49
C ASN A 311 -6.85 8.55 11.46
N ASP A 312 -6.51 7.36 11.96
CA ASP A 312 -7.37 6.54 12.84
C ASP A 312 -8.72 6.14 12.20
N GLU A 313 -8.81 6.21 10.88
CA GLU A 313 -9.93 5.73 10.09
C GLU A 313 -9.49 4.53 9.25
N LEU A 314 -10.42 3.62 9.01
CA LEU A 314 -10.25 2.48 8.14
C LEU A 314 -11.05 2.73 6.86
N TYR A 315 -10.43 2.50 5.70
CA TYR A 315 -11.01 2.74 4.39
C TYR A 315 -11.12 1.44 3.61
N ILE A 316 -12.31 1.18 3.06
CA ILE A 316 -12.60 0.04 2.19
C ILE A 316 -12.95 0.56 0.79
N ILE A 317 -12.13 0.22 -0.20
CA ILE A 317 -12.14 0.84 -1.54
C ILE A 317 -12.29 -0.21 -2.64
N GLY A 318 -13.19 0.03 -3.60
CA GLY A 318 -13.33 -0.79 -4.82
C GLY A 318 -13.59 -2.28 -4.61
N GLY A 319 -13.12 -3.13 -5.50
CA GLY A 319 -13.34 -4.58 -5.46
C GLY A 319 -14.51 -5.04 -6.33
N THR A 320 -14.86 -6.30 -6.19
CA THR A 320 -15.88 -6.96 -7.01
C THR A 320 -16.87 -7.71 -6.15
N ARG A 321 -18.10 -7.85 -6.63
CA ARG A 321 -19.17 -8.59 -5.99
C ARG A 321 -19.60 -9.75 -6.87
N MET A 322 -19.65 -10.95 -6.29
CA MET A 322 -20.14 -12.15 -6.98
C MET A 322 -21.48 -12.57 -6.36
N SER A 323 -22.53 -12.64 -7.19
CA SER A 323 -23.84 -13.13 -6.75
C SER A 323 -23.86 -14.66 -6.79
N ARG A 324 -24.30 -15.31 -5.69
CA ARG A 324 -24.45 -16.78 -5.67
C ARG A 324 -25.52 -17.31 -6.64
N HIS A 325 -26.51 -16.50 -7.01
CA HIS A 325 -27.61 -16.91 -7.90
C HIS A 325 -27.21 -16.90 -9.38
N TYR A 326 -26.24 -16.06 -9.74
CA TYR A 326 -25.71 -15.95 -11.09
C TYR A 326 -24.20 -16.15 -11.03
N ARG A 327 -23.74 -17.41 -11.08
CA ARG A 327 -22.31 -17.80 -11.01
C ARG A 327 -21.42 -17.17 -12.10
N HIS A 328 -21.97 -16.35 -12.99
CA HIS A 328 -21.29 -15.68 -14.10
C HIS A 328 -21.40 -14.14 -14.09
N SER A 329 -22.15 -13.51 -13.16
CA SER A 329 -22.19 -12.04 -13.08
C SER A 329 -21.28 -11.54 -11.95
N VAL A 330 -20.11 -11.03 -12.34
CA VAL A 330 -19.21 -10.28 -11.47
C VAL A 330 -19.56 -8.81 -11.63
N GLN A 331 -20.00 -8.17 -10.56
CA GLN A 331 -20.21 -6.73 -10.53
C GLN A 331 -18.91 -6.05 -10.08
N LEU A 332 -18.42 -5.11 -10.88
CA LEU A 332 -17.31 -4.24 -10.53
C LEU A 332 -17.85 -3.12 -9.62
N LEU A 333 -17.13 -2.82 -8.53
CA LEU A 333 -17.53 -1.80 -7.57
C LEU A 333 -16.59 -0.59 -7.67
N ASN A 334 -17.19 0.59 -7.65
CA ASN A 334 -16.51 1.88 -7.49
C ASN A 334 -16.89 2.58 -6.16
N THR A 335 -17.56 1.86 -5.26
CA THR A 335 -18.05 2.35 -3.97
C THR A 335 -16.97 2.27 -2.91
N ASN A 336 -16.97 3.28 -2.03
CA ASN A 336 -15.95 3.45 -1.00
C ASN A 336 -16.61 3.80 0.32
N GLU A 337 -16.12 3.20 1.39
CA GLU A 337 -16.64 3.42 2.75
C GLU A 337 -15.47 3.62 3.70
N ALA A 338 -15.71 4.38 4.78
CA ALA A 338 -14.78 4.47 5.88
C ALA A 338 -15.48 4.27 7.22
N CYS A 339 -14.71 3.86 8.23
CA CYS A 339 -15.17 3.76 9.61
C CYS A 339 -14.11 4.18 10.63
N LYS A 340 -14.59 4.48 11.84
CA LYS A 340 -13.76 4.59 13.05
C LYS A 340 -14.05 3.43 13.96
N LEU A 341 -13.00 2.81 14.48
CA LEU A 341 -13.10 1.84 15.55
C LEU A 341 -13.05 2.60 16.87
N THR A 342 -14.08 2.46 17.70
CA THR A 342 -14.06 3.05 19.04
C THR A 342 -13.31 2.12 19.99
N PRO A 343 -12.26 2.57 20.70
CA PRO A 343 -11.54 1.73 21.63
C PRO A 343 -12.44 1.38 22.82
N SER A 344 -12.60 0.10 23.12
CA SER A 344 -13.30 -0.36 24.32
C SER A 344 -12.31 -0.47 25.49
N CYS A 345 -12.62 0.21 26.59
CA CYS A 345 -12.14 -0.22 27.89
C CYS A 345 -12.92 -1.49 28.27
N GLY A 346 -12.41 -2.66 27.90
CA GLY A 346 -12.94 -3.96 28.36
C GLY A 346 -13.79 -4.71 27.32
N GLY A 347 -13.12 -5.51 26.48
CA GLY A 347 -13.52 -6.88 26.13
C GLY A 347 -14.75 -7.15 25.25
N GLU A 348 -15.74 -6.26 25.14
CA GLU A 348 -16.96 -6.54 24.36
C GLU A 348 -17.24 -5.50 23.27
N SER A 349 -17.61 -6.04 22.10
CA SER A 349 -17.87 -5.33 20.83
C SER A 349 -18.92 -4.24 20.96
N LYS A 350 -18.64 -3.01 20.47
CA LYS A 350 -19.68 -2.01 20.14
C LYS A 350 -19.39 -1.17 18.89
N ASN A 351 -20.50 -0.94 18.16
CA ASN A 351 -20.75 -0.01 17.05
C ASN A 351 -19.53 0.54 16.29
N THR A 352 -19.24 -0.09 15.16
CA THR A 352 -18.51 0.54 14.06
C THR A 352 -19.45 1.51 13.34
N SER A 353 -19.14 2.81 13.36
CA SER A 353 -19.84 3.80 12.54
C SER A 353 -19.20 3.84 11.16
N TRP A 354 -19.99 3.51 10.15
CA TRP A 354 -19.57 3.55 8.75
C TRP A 354 -20.23 4.73 8.04
N TRP A 355 -19.52 5.32 7.09
CA TRP A 355 -20.05 6.35 6.20
C TRP A 355 -19.55 6.13 4.76
N ASN A 356 -20.37 6.56 3.82
CA ASN A 356 -20.04 6.49 2.40
C ASN A 356 -19.11 7.63 2.00
N LEU A 357 -18.19 7.32 1.11
CA LEU A 357 -17.26 8.27 0.50
C LEU A 357 -17.63 8.45 -0.98
N ALA A 358 -17.02 9.45 -1.63
CA ALA A 358 -17.22 9.69 -3.05
C ALA A 358 -16.83 8.46 -3.87
N SER A 359 -17.61 8.16 -4.90
CA SER A 359 -17.34 7.07 -5.85
C SER A 359 -16.04 7.33 -6.63
N MET A 360 -15.32 6.25 -6.95
CA MET A 360 -14.16 6.28 -7.85
C MET A 360 -14.54 6.60 -9.32
N GLY A 361 -15.82 6.74 -9.63
CA GLY A 361 -16.31 7.07 -10.97
C GLY A 361 -16.05 5.92 -11.95
N LYS A 362 -15.18 6.15 -12.93
CA LYS A 362 -14.81 5.15 -13.94
C LYS A 362 -13.81 4.10 -13.46
N CYS A 363 -13.09 4.37 -12.36
CA CYS A 363 -12.20 3.36 -11.79
C CYS A 363 -13.03 2.40 -10.94
N GLU A 364 -13.02 1.12 -11.26
CA GLU A 364 -13.87 0.12 -10.62
C GLU A 364 -13.25 -1.27 -10.66
N GLY A 365 -13.74 -2.16 -9.80
CA GLY A 365 -13.31 -3.56 -9.79
C GLY A 365 -12.12 -3.82 -8.87
N THR A 366 -11.42 -4.93 -9.09
CA THR A 366 -10.35 -5.41 -8.21
C THR A 366 -9.23 -4.37 -8.07
N ILE A 367 -8.95 -3.98 -6.84
CA ILE A 367 -7.81 -3.15 -6.49
C ILE A 367 -6.56 -4.02 -6.50
N VAL A 368 -5.59 -3.65 -7.34
CA VAL A 368 -4.31 -4.36 -7.49
C VAL A 368 -3.19 -3.70 -6.72
N ALA A 369 -3.36 -2.44 -6.33
CA ALA A 369 -2.42 -1.72 -5.47
C ALA A 369 -3.12 -0.60 -4.70
N SER A 370 -2.70 -0.41 -3.46
CA SER A 370 -3.06 0.73 -2.63
C SER A 370 -1.91 1.15 -1.75
N ALA A 371 -1.87 2.44 -1.39
CA ALA A 371 -0.93 2.97 -0.40
C ALA A 371 -1.45 4.29 0.19
N VAL A 372 -1.06 4.57 1.43
CA VAL A 372 -1.31 5.87 2.08
C VAL A 372 -0.06 6.72 1.98
N MET A 373 -0.19 7.97 1.53
CA MET A 373 0.95 8.87 1.37
C MET A 373 0.70 10.25 1.95
N THR A 374 1.54 10.65 2.90
CA THR A 374 1.48 11.94 3.62
C THR A 374 2.40 12.98 2.99
N MET A 375 1.91 14.21 2.83
CA MET A 375 2.68 15.35 2.29
C MET A 375 2.45 16.67 3.04
#